data_AF-A0A257CFU6-F1
#
_entry.id   AF-A0A257CFU6-F1
#
_cell.length_a   1.000
_cell.length_b   1.000
_cell.length_c   1.000
_cell.angle_alpha   90.00
_cell.angle_beta   90.00
_cell.angle_gamma   90.00
#
_symmetry.space_group_name_H-M   'P 1'
#
loop_
_entity.id
_entity.type
_entity.pdbx_description
1 polymer ?
#
loop_
_entity_poly.entity_id
_entity_poly.type
_entity_poly.pdbx_seq_one_letter_code
_entity_poly.pdbx_strand_id
1 'polypeptide(L)' 'NPVEYLWAWLKRHAMANYCPNNLSELQTTARNKLKSAQRRPTIIAACWAQAKLW' A
#
# COMPACT_ATOMS: atom_id res chain seq x y z
N ASN A 1 0.13 -4.15 13.17
CA ASN A 1 -0.12 -2.68 13.02
C ASN A 1 -0.86 -2.45 11.69
N PRO A 2 -1.94 -1.63 11.59
CA PRO A 2 -2.64 -1.37 10.32
C PRO A 2 -1.73 -0.90 9.17
N VAL A 3 -0.60 -0.26 9.50
CA VAL A 3 0.43 0.14 8.53
C VAL A 3 1.10 -1.07 7.86
N GLU A 4 1.31 -2.18 8.58
CA GLU A 4 1.89 -3.41 8.00
C GLU A 4 0.96 -4.06 6.98
N TYR A 5 -0.35 -4.04 7.26
CA TYR A 5 -1.36 -4.53 6.34
C TYR A 5 -1.45 -3.66 5.08
N LEU A 6 -1.30 -2.33 5.24
CA LEU A 6 -1.20 -1.41 4.11
C LEU A 6 0.04 -1.71 3.25
N TRP A 7 1.19 -1.98 3.86
CA TRP A 7 2.40 -2.39 3.15
C TRP A 7 2.25 -3.75 2.46
N ALA A 8 1.59 -4.73 3.10
CA ALA A 8 1.31 -6.02 2.50
C ALA A 8 0.39 -5.88 1.28
N TRP A 9 -0.67 -5.06 1.39
CA TRP A 9 -1.56 -4.76 0.29
C TRP A 9 -0.84 -4.06 -0.87
N LEU A 10 0.01 -3.07 -0.57
CA LEU A 10 0.78 -2.33 -1.57
C LEU A 10 1.63 -3.29 -2.42
N LYS A 11 2.40 -4.17 -1.77
CA LYS A 11 3.27 -5.15 -2.44
C LYS A 11 2.46 -6.15 -3.28
N ARG A 12 1.34 -6.65 -2.75
CA ARG A 12 0.55 -7.71 -3.38
C ARG A 12 -0.38 -7.22 -4.51
N HIS A 13 -0.86 -5.99 -4.43
CA HIS A 13 -1.91 -5.50 -5.34
C HIS A 13 -1.49 -4.29 -6.16
N ALA A 14 -0.83 -3.32 -5.54
CA ALA A 14 -0.53 -2.05 -6.21
C ALA A 14 0.80 -2.06 -6.98
N MET A 15 1.73 -2.91 -6.54
CA MET A 15 3.09 -3.04 -7.07
C MET A 15 3.44 -4.50 -7.40
N ALA A 16 2.43 -5.35 -7.64
CA ALA A 16 2.65 -6.72 -8.07
C ALA A 16 3.46 -6.73 -9.38
N ASN A 17 4.56 -7.49 -9.41
CA ASN A 17 5.48 -7.60 -10.56
C ASN A 17 6.11 -6.29 -11.03
N TYR A 18 6.03 -5.22 -10.25
CA TYR A 18 6.65 -3.95 -10.62
C TYR A 18 8.17 -4.04 -10.40
N CYS A 19 8.94 -3.91 -11.48
CA CYS A 19 10.40 -3.96 -11.48
C CYS A 19 10.98 -2.61 -11.91
N PRO A 20 11.25 -1.69 -10.96
CA PRO A 20 11.82 -0.38 -11.27
C PRO A 20 13.31 -0.50 -11.62
N ASN A 21 13.79 0.40 -12.47
CA ASN A 21 15.19 0.40 -12.91
C ASN A 21 16.15 0.95 -11.84
N ASN A 22 15.63 1.74 -10.90
CA ASN A 22 16.39 2.33 -9.82
C ASN A 22 15.52 2.60 -8.58
N LEU A 23 16.18 2.90 -7.47
CA LEU A 23 15.51 3.13 -6.19
C LEU A 23 14.62 4.39 -6.20
N SER A 24 14.98 5.42 -6.97
CA SER A 24 14.20 6.66 -7.07
C SER A 24 12.83 6.41 -7.72
N GLU A 25 12.81 5.60 -8.78
CA GLU A 25 11.59 5.17 -9.46
C GLU A 25 10.71 4.32 -8.52
N LEU A 26 11.32 3.37 -7.79
CA LEU A 26 10.63 2.57 -6.79
C LEU A 26 9.95 3.45 -5.73
N GLN A 27 10.69 4.41 -5.17
CA GLN A 27 10.20 5.30 -4.11
C GLN A 27 9.06 6.19 -4.61
N THR A 28 9.21 6.78 -5.79
CA THR A 28 8.21 7.66 -6.38
C THR A 28 6.92 6.89 -6.67
N THR A 29 7.02 5.72 -7.28
CA THR A 29 5.87 4.86 -7.60
C THR A 29 5.17 4.38 -6.32
N ALA A 30 5.92 3.89 -5.33
CA ALA A 30 5.36 3.47 -4.04
C ALA A 30 4.58 4.60 -3.35
N ARG A 31 5.16 5.81 -3.28
CA ARG A 31 4.52 6.99 -2.69
C ARG A 31 3.23 7.36 -3.42
N ASN A 32 3.24 7.33 -4.76
CA ASN A 32 2.06 7.64 -5.56
C ASN A 32 0.94 6.60 -5.37
N LYS A 33 1.27 5.31 -5.33
CA LYS A 33 0.30 4.24 -5.04
C LYS A 33 -0.26 4.35 -3.62
N LEU A 34 0.56 4.68 -2.63
CA LEU A 34 0.10 4.94 -1.26
C LEU A 34 -0.84 6.15 -1.18
N LYS A 35 -0.50 7.27 -1.83
CA LYS A 35 -1.40 8.45 -1.93
C LYS A 35 -2.74 8.11 -2.59
N SER A 36 -2.73 7.25 -3.61
CA SER A 36 -3.97 6.76 -4.24
C SER A 36 -4.78 5.88 -3.29
N ALA A 37 -4.12 5.00 -2.53
CA ALA A 37 -4.78 4.13 -1.54
C ALA A 37 -5.45 4.93 -0.41
N GLN A 38 -4.90 6.08 0.00
CA GLN A 38 -5.53 6.98 0.99
C GLN A 38 -6.92 7.47 0.55
N ARG A 39 -7.17 7.57 -0.77
CA ARG A 39 -8.48 7.97 -1.31
C ARG A 39 -9.47 6.81 -1.41
N ARG A 40 -9.09 5.61 -0.98
CA ARG A 40 -9.91 4.38 -1.07
C ARG A 40 -10.26 3.91 0.35
N PRO A 41 -11.36 4.40 0.94
CA PRO A 41 -11.72 4.12 2.33
C PRO A 41 -11.89 2.62 2.61
N THR A 42 -12.28 1.83 1.61
CA THR A 42 -12.39 0.36 1.72
C THR A 42 -11.07 -0.33 2.02
N ILE A 43 -9.94 0.15 1.46
CA ILE A 43 -8.62 -0.42 1.74
C ILE A 43 -8.19 -0.08 3.16
N ILE A 44 -8.38 1.18 3.56
CA ILE A 44 -8.04 1.64 4.90
C ILE A 44 -8.85 0.84 5.92
N ALA A 45 -10.17 0.80 5.79
CA ALA A 45 -11.08 -0.01 6.59
C ALA A 45 -10.60 -1.47 6.75
N ALA A 46 -10.27 -2.14 5.64
CA ALA A 46 -9.76 -3.50 5.68
C ALA A 46 -8.46 -3.64 6.48
N CYS A 47 -7.54 -2.68 6.37
CA CYS A 47 -6.29 -2.70 7.15
C CYS A 47 -6.53 -2.54 8.66
N TRP A 48 -7.51 -1.71 9.06
CA TRP A 48 -7.91 -1.55 10.46
C TRP A 48 -8.60 -2.80 11.01
N ALA A 49 -9.50 -3.40 10.23
CA ALA A 49 -10.14 -4.66 10.56
C ALA A 49 -9.12 -5.79 10.76
N GLN A 50 -8.14 -5.92 9.85
CA GLN A 50 -7.08 -6.91 9.94
C GLN A 50 -6.18 -6.72 11.17
N ALA A 51 -5.98 -5.47 11.59
CA ALA A 51 -5.25 -5.15 12.81
C ALA A 51 -6.07 -5.38 14.09
N LYS A 52 -7.33 -5.81 14.00
CA LYS A 52 -8.28 -5.96 15.13
C LYS A 52 -8.45 -4.68 15.94
N LEU A 53 -8.41 -3.53 15.25
CA LEU A 53 -8.59 -2.19 15.83
C LEU A 53 -9.99 -1.63 15.52
N TRP A 54 -10.93 -2.53 15.24
CA TRP A 54 -12.32 -2.27 14.92
C TRP A 54 -13.21 -3.19 15.73
#